data_AF-A0A3Q9XWH2-F1
#
_entry.id   AF-A0A3Q9XWH2-F1
#
_cell.length_a   1.000
_cell.length_b   1.000
_cell.length_c   1.000
_cell.angle_alpha   90.00
_cell.angle_beta   90.00
_cell.angle_gamma   90.00
#
_symmetry.space_group_name_H-M   'P 1'
#
loop_
_entity.id
_entity.type
_entity.pdbx_description
1 polymer ?
#
loop_
_entity_poly.entity_id
_entity_poly.type
_entity_poly.pdbx_seq_one_letter_code
_entity_poly.pdbx_strand_id
1 'polypeptide(L)'
;MVMTLCLLVYSALEYKIREKLRENGENFLNQLKKPTQKPTTRWVFFCFLGLHMVFIDHKKLQITNLKERHRIILRCLGPPYQKFYYSEMW
;
A
#
# COMPACT_ATOMS: atom_id res chain seq x y z
N MET A 1 -19.84 -4.89 -19.37
CA MET A 1 -18.92 -3.73 -19.25
C MET A 1 -18.28 -3.65 -17.86
N VAL A 2 -17.73 -4.76 -17.33
CA VAL A 2 -17.09 -4.79 -15.99
C VAL A 2 -15.57 -4.83 -16.12
N MET A 3 -15.06 -5.63 -17.06
CA MET A 3 -13.62 -5.80 -17.30
C MET A 3 -12.88 -4.50 -17.64
N THR A 4 -13.44 -3.66 -18.51
CA THR A 4 -12.84 -2.38 -18.92
C THR A 4 -12.78 -1.39 -17.76
N LEU A 5 -13.83 -1.32 -16.94
CA LEU A 5 -13.86 -0.48 -15.74
C LEU A 5 -12.82 -0.94 -14.72
N CYS A 6 -12.69 -2.24 -14.49
CA CYS A 6 -11.66 -2.78 -13.60
C CYS A 6 -10.25 -2.38 -14.09
N LEU A 7 -9.95 -2.55 -15.38
CA LEU A 7 -8.65 -2.16 -15.95
C LEU A 7 -8.38 -0.66 -15.81
N LEU A 8 -9.41 0.18 -15.98
CA LEU A 8 -9.30 1.62 -15.78
C LEU A 8 -8.93 1.96 -14.33
N VAL A 9 -9.64 1.38 -13.36
CA VAL A 9 -9.37 1.60 -11.92
C VAL A 9 -7.96 1.15 -11.56
N TYR A 10 -7.54 -0.03 -12.02
CA TYR A 10 -6.18 -0.51 -11.80
C TYR A 10 -5.12 0.43 -12.41
N SER A 11 -5.33 0.88 -13.64
CA SER A 11 -4.41 1.78 -14.34
C SER A 11 -4.31 3.14 -13.65
N ALA A 12 -5.43 3.69 -13.18
CA ALA A 12 -5.46 4.94 -12.42
C ALA A 12 -4.72 4.81 -11.07
N LEU A 13 -4.89 3.70 -10.36
CA LEU A 13 -4.15 3.42 -9.13
C LEU A 13 -2.65 3.25 -9.40
N GLU A 14 -2.27 2.52 -10.46
CA GLU A 14 -0.87 2.36 -10.86
C GLU A 14 -0.23 3.71 -11.16
N TYR A 15 -0.93 4.55 -11.93
CA TYR A 15 -0.48 5.90 -12.25
C TYR A 15 -0.23 6.71 -10.97
N LYS A 16 -1.21 6.77 -10.06
CA LYS A 16 -1.11 7.53 -8.80
C LYS A 16 0.06 7.06 -7.93
N ILE A 17 0.24 5.74 -7.77
CA ILE A 17 1.35 5.18 -6.97
C ILE A 17 2.70 5.53 -7.59
N ARG A 18 2.84 5.39 -8.92
CA ARG A 18 4.08 5.70 -9.64
C ARG A 18 4.42 7.18 -9.63
N GLU A 19 3.41 8.04 -9.74
CA GLU A 19 3.56 9.49 -9.60
C GLU A 19 4.10 9.84 -8.21
N LYS A 20 3.46 9.36 -7.15
CA LYS A 20 3.91 9.63 -5.77
C LYS A 20 5.27 9.05 -5.42
N LEU A 21 5.61 7.86 -5.92
CA LEU A 21 6.96 7.31 -5.75
C LEU A 21 8.02 8.18 -6.42
N ARG A 22 7.74 8.72 -7.61
CA ARG A 22 8.67 9.62 -8.31
C ARG A 22 8.82 10.96 -7.61
N GLU A 23 7.71 11.58 -7.18
CA GLU A 23 7.71 12.85 -6.45
C GLU A 23 8.54 12.76 -5.16
N ASN A 24 8.43 11.65 -4.43
CA ASN A 24 9.16 11.45 -3.18
C ASN A 24 10.58 10.88 -3.36
N GLY A 25 10.99 10.55 -4.59
CA GLY A 25 12.29 9.91 -4.85
C GLY A 25 12.43 8.51 -4.25
N GLU A 26 11.31 7.84 -3.95
CA GLU A 26 11.30 6.53 -3.30
C GLU A 26 11.22 5.38 -4.29
N ASN A 27 11.65 4.20 -3.84
CA ASN A 27 11.61 2.96 -4.62
C ASN A 27 10.83 1.88 -3.87
N PHE A 28 10.02 1.12 -4.60
CA PHE A 28 9.34 -0.05 -4.07
C PHE A 28 10.02 -1.33 -4.58
N LEU A 29 10.07 -2.39 -3.78
CA LEU A 29 10.65 -3.66 -4.22
C LEU A 29 9.69 -4.41 -5.14
N ASN A 30 10.16 -4.87 -6.30
CA ASN A 30 9.40 -5.77 -7.17
C ASN A 30 9.43 -7.22 -6.66
N GLN A 31 8.78 -8.14 -7.39
CA GLN A 31 8.74 -9.58 -7.05
C GLN A 31 10.13 -10.23 -6.99
N LEU A 32 11.09 -9.71 -7.77
CA LEU A 32 12.49 -10.15 -7.79
C LEU A 32 13.36 -9.41 -6.75
N LYS A 33 12.74 -8.68 -5.81
CA LYS A 33 13.40 -7.87 -4.78
C LYS A 33 14.30 -6.75 -5.32
N LYS A 34 14.09 -6.31 -6.57
CA LYS A 34 14.78 -5.15 -7.16
C LYS A 34 14.00 -3.87 -6.89
N PRO A 35 14.66 -2.75 -6.55
CA PRO A 35 14.00 -1.46 -6.41
C PRO A 35 13.40 -1.00 -7.74
N THR A 36 12.18 -0.47 -7.71
CA THR A 36 11.49 0.06 -8.89
C THR A 36 10.56 1.20 -8.51
N GLN A 37 10.47 2.21 -9.38
CA GLN A 37 9.45 3.27 -9.33
C GLN A 37 8.22 2.95 -10.17
N LYS A 38 8.20 1.78 -10.83
CA LYS A 38 7.11 1.34 -11.71
C LYS A 38 6.47 0.04 -11.20
N PRO A 39 6.01 -0.04 -9.93
CA PRO A 39 5.31 -1.23 -9.47
C PRO A 39 3.95 -1.39 -10.17
N THR A 40 3.42 -2.61 -10.17
CA THR A 40 2.04 -2.89 -10.56
C THR A 40 1.13 -2.83 -9.33
N THR A 41 -0.09 -2.35 -9.49
CA THR A 41 -1.05 -2.26 -8.37
C THR A 41 -1.35 -3.65 -7.81
N ARG A 42 -1.42 -4.65 -8.69
CA ARG A 42 -1.55 -6.07 -8.29
C ARG A 42 -0.45 -6.49 -7.31
N TRP A 43 0.80 -6.15 -7.59
CA TRP A 43 1.92 -6.51 -6.71
C TRP A 43 1.91 -5.74 -5.40
N VAL A 44 1.59 -4.45 -5.45
CA VAL A 44 1.41 -3.63 -4.25
C VAL A 44 0.34 -4.26 -3.36
N PHE A 45 -0.84 -4.56 -3.89
CA PHE A 45 -1.92 -5.19 -3.11
C PHE A 45 -1.55 -6.56 -2.58
N PHE A 46 -0.87 -7.39 -3.37
CA PHE A 46 -0.37 -8.67 -2.88
C PHE A 46 0.55 -8.51 -1.66
N CYS A 47 1.39 -7.47 -1.63
CA CYS A 47 2.23 -7.19 -0.46
C CYS A 47 1.38 -6.86 0.79
N PHE A 48 0.24 -6.18 0.63
CA PHE A 48 -0.65 -5.81 1.73
C PHE A 48 -1.56 -6.97 2.21
N LEU A 49 -1.73 -8.05 1.44
CA LEU A 49 -2.52 -9.23 1.85
C LEU A 49 -1.97 -9.92 3.11
N GLY A 50 -0.68 -9.78 3.39
CA GLY A 50 -0.04 -10.38 4.57
C GLY A 50 -0.17 -9.56 5.86
N LEU A 51 -0.95 -8.48 5.85
CA LEU A 51 -1.22 -7.69 7.04
C LEU A 51 -2.40 -8.31 7.80
N HIS A 52 -2.23 -8.53 9.10
CA HIS A 52 -3.28 -9.09 9.94
C HIS A 52 -3.77 -8.05 10.94
N MET A 53 -5.08 -7.98 11.10
CA MET A 53 -5.75 -7.14 12.07
C MET A 53 -6.05 -7.98 13.30
N VAL A 54 -5.54 -7.56 14.45
CA VAL A 54 -5.67 -8.28 15.72
C VAL A 54 -6.38 -7.38 16.73
N PHE A 55 -7.31 -7.96 17.49
CA PHE A 55 -7.92 -7.32 18.65
C PHE A 55 -7.14 -7.70 19.90
N ILE A 56 -6.57 -6.71 20.58
CA ILE A 56 -5.96 -6.88 21.90
C ILE A 56 -6.97 -6.39 22.93
N ASP A 57 -7.27 -7.27 23.89
CA ASP A 57 -8.12 -6.97 25.05
C ASP A 57 -9.49 -6.37 24.69
N HIS A 58 -10.09 -6.83 23.57
CA HIS A 58 -11.39 -6.39 23.03
C HIS A 58 -11.53 -4.88 22.74
N LYS A 59 -10.45 -4.10 22.86
CA LYS A 59 -10.49 -2.63 22.75
C LYS A 59 -9.53 -2.09 21.70
N LYS A 60 -8.38 -2.72 21.50
CA LYS A 60 -7.33 -2.20 20.62
C LYS A 60 -7.23 -2.99 19.33
N LEU A 61 -7.56 -2.35 18.23
CA LEU A 61 -7.32 -2.87 16.88
C LEU A 61 -5.87 -2.56 16.49
N GLN A 62 -5.06 -3.58 16.27
CA GLN A 62 -3.67 -3.40 15.84
C GLN A 62 -3.41 -4.12 14.52
N ILE A 63 -2.78 -3.42 13.58
CA ILE A 63 -2.27 -4.05 12.35
C ILE A 63 -0.88 -4.62 12.64
N THR A 64 -0.74 -5.92 12.45
CA THR A 64 0.51 -6.66 12.60
C THR A 64 1.18 -6.88 11.23
N ASN A 65 2.47 -7.21 11.26
CA ASN A 65 3.29 -7.49 10.07
C ASN A 65 3.50 -6.28 9.11
N LEU A 66 3.34 -5.05 9.62
CA LEU A 66 3.58 -3.83 8.85
C LEU A 66 5.09 -3.57 8.65
N LYS A 67 5.64 -4.17 7.59
CA LYS A 67 7.04 -3.98 7.14
C LYS A 67 7.29 -2.65 6.43
N GLU A 68 8.56 -2.30 6.28
CA GLU A 68 9.03 -1.06 5.63
C GLU A 68 8.46 -0.85 4.22
N ARG A 69 8.33 -1.93 3.44
CA ARG A 69 7.71 -1.86 2.10
C ARG A 69 6.31 -1.22 2.13
N HIS A 70 5.50 -1.51 3.15
CA HIS A 70 4.15 -0.94 3.27
C HIS A 70 4.24 0.54 3.67
N ARG A 71 5.18 0.88 4.55
CA ARG A 71 5.41 2.25 5.02
C ARG A 71 5.81 3.19 3.88
N ILE A 72 6.67 2.74 2.97
CA ILE A 72 7.05 3.46 1.74
C ILE A 72 5.80 3.88 0.96
N ILE A 73 4.91 2.93 0.65
CA ILE A 73 3.68 3.21 -0.09
C ILE A 73 2.75 4.13 0.70
N LEU A 74 2.57 3.89 2.00
CA LEU A 74 1.71 4.72 2.85
C LEU A 74 2.25 6.15 3.01
N ARG A 75 3.58 6.34 3.08
CA ARG A 75 4.23 7.65 3.09
C ARG A 75 4.07 8.39 1.78
N CYS A 76 4.23 7.68 0.67
CA CYS A 76 4.04 8.25 -0.67
C CYS A 76 2.60 8.70 -0.91
N LEU A 77 1.61 7.93 -0.48
CA LEU A 77 0.19 8.28 -0.67
C LEU A 77 -0.32 9.32 0.34
N GLY A 78 0.34 9.45 1.49
CA GLY A 78 0.12 10.52 2.46
C GLY A 78 -0.78 10.16 3.65
N PRO A 79 -1.04 11.15 4.53
CA PRO A 79 -1.72 10.96 5.82
C PRO A 79 -3.09 10.27 5.78
N PRO A 80 -3.97 10.52 4.78
CA PRO A 80 -5.28 9.86 4.72
C PRO A 80 -5.17 8.34 4.65
N TYR A 81 -4.16 7.82 3.95
CA TYR A 81 -3.95 6.37 3.82
C TYR A 81 -3.32 5.81 5.09
N GLN A 82 -2.36 6.53 5.67
CA GLN A 82 -1.68 6.15 6.91
C GLN A 82 -2.63 5.94 8.09
N LYS A 83 -3.67 6.79 8.21
CA LYS A 83 -4.64 6.73 9.31
C LYS A 83 -5.27 5.34 9.47
N PHE A 84 -5.55 4.64 8.39
CA PHE A 84 -6.14 3.30 8.45
C PHE A 84 -5.18 2.22 8.95
N TYR A 85 -3.86 2.45 8.82
CA TYR A 85 -2.85 1.44 9.15
C TYR A 85 -2.09 1.71 10.44
N TYR A 86 -1.95 2.98 10.83
CA TYR A 86 -1.29 3.39 12.07
C TYR A 86 -2.27 3.72 13.19
N SER A 87 -3.57 3.51 13.00
CA SER A 87 -4.57 3.69 14.06
C SER A 87 -4.37 2.63 15.14
N GLU A 88 -3.42 2.86 16.05
CA GLU A 88 -3.62 2.56 17.46
C GLU A 88 -4.81 3.42 17.89
N MET A 89 -6.01 2.85 17.83
CA MET A 89 -7.21 3.50 18.33
C MET A 89 -7.01 3.64 19.84
N TRP A 90 -6.98 4.89 20.31
CA TRP A 90 -6.68 5.35 21.67
C TRP A 90 -7.18 4.42 22.79
#